data_AF-A0A9W6MB94-F1
#
_entry.id   AF-A0A9W6MB94-F1
#
_cell.length_a   1.000
_cell.length_b   1.000
_cell.length_c   1.000
_cell.angle_alpha   90.00
_cell.angle_beta   90.00
_cell.angle_gamma   90.00
#
_symmetry.space_group_name_H-M   'P 1'
#
loop_
_entity.id
_entity.type
_entity.pdbx_description
1 polymer ?
#
loop_
_entity_poly.entity_id
_entity_poly.type
_entity_poly.pdbx_seq_one_letter_code
_entity_poly.pdbx_strand_id
1 'polypeptide(L)'
;MGNGKSPVLAETIPGWRVMRSDAGRYWATRNEPFLDAVTRGPLDAPPFRTVDADTYGELLDEVHRQERAAEQATRKIPRQAGRVTS
;
A
#
# COMPACT_ATOMS: atom_id res chain seq x y z
N MET A 1 -18.63 34.71 -12.10
CA MET A 1 -18.91 33.38 -11.52
C MET A 1 -17.65 32.87 -10.83
N GLY A 2 -17.69 32.62 -9.52
CA GLY A 2 -16.53 32.26 -8.72
C GLY A 2 -16.06 30.84 -8.97
N ASN A 3 -14.82 30.67 -9.42
CA ASN A 3 -14.15 29.37 -9.44
C ASN A 3 -13.37 29.21 -8.13
N GLY A 4 -14.12 29.08 -7.03
CA GLY A 4 -13.57 28.61 -5.76
C GLY A 4 -13.19 27.15 -5.88
N LYS A 5 -12.04 26.86 -6.51
CA LYS A 5 -11.37 25.58 -6.31
C LYS A 5 -10.81 25.61 -4.90
N SER A 6 -11.65 25.29 -3.92
CA SER A 6 -11.17 24.83 -2.62
C SER A 6 -10.08 23.80 -2.90
N PRO A 7 -8.87 23.90 -2.29
CA PRO A 7 -7.98 22.76 -2.31
C PRO A 7 -8.75 21.66 -1.59
N VAL A 8 -9.34 20.74 -2.35
CA VAL A 8 -9.73 19.44 -1.81
C VAL A 8 -8.41 18.95 -1.26
N LEU A 9 -8.26 18.97 0.07
CA LEU A 9 -7.10 18.41 0.73
C LEU A 9 -7.06 16.99 0.21
N ALA A 10 -6.15 16.73 -0.74
CA ALA A 10 -6.04 15.42 -1.33
C ALA A 10 -5.75 14.50 -0.16
N GLU A 11 -6.66 13.56 0.09
CA GLU A 11 -6.49 12.57 1.13
C GLU A 11 -5.19 11.83 0.81
N THR A 12 -4.15 12.09 1.61
CA THR A 12 -2.81 11.57 1.35
C THR A 12 -2.48 10.47 2.34
N ILE A 13 -1.99 9.37 1.78
CA ILE A 13 -1.44 8.25 2.54
C ILE A 13 0.03 8.16 2.13
N PRO A 14 1.00 8.30 3.06
CA PRO A 14 2.43 8.27 2.72
C PRO A 14 2.80 7.01 1.94
N GLY A 15 3.46 7.16 0.80
CA GLY A 15 3.86 6.02 -0.05
C GLY A 15 2.73 5.46 -0.93
N TRP A 16 1.51 6.00 -0.85
CA TRP A 16 0.35 5.56 -1.62
C TRP A 16 -0.26 6.71 -2.41
N ARG A 17 -0.73 6.40 -3.62
CA ARG A 17 -1.54 7.29 -4.43
C ARG A 17 -3.00 6.93 -4.22
N VAL A 18 -3.73 7.84 -3.59
CA VAL A 18 -5.17 7.72 -3.36
C VAL A 18 -5.93 8.31 -4.55
N MET A 19 -6.95 7.61 -4.98
CA MET A 19 -7.85 7.99 -6.05
C MET A 19 -9.28 7.74 -5.59
N ARG A 20 -10.19 8.63 -5.99
CA ARG A 20 -11.62 8.51 -5.70
C ARG A 20 -12.39 8.45 -7.02
N SER A 21 -13.27 7.48 -7.12
CA SER A 21 -14.21 7.36 -8.23
C SER A 21 -15.35 8.38 -8.06
N ASP A 22 -15.97 8.78 -9.17
CA ASP A 22 -17.17 9.64 -9.18
C ASP A 22 -18.36 8.96 -8.45
N ALA A 23 -18.36 7.63 -8.38
CA ALA A 23 -19.34 6.85 -7.61
C ALA A 23 -19.08 6.88 -6.08
N GLY A 24 -18.06 7.61 -5.63
CA GLY A 24 -17.72 7.78 -4.21
C GLY A 24 -16.76 6.74 -3.65
N ARG A 25 -16.46 5.66 -4.38
CA ARG A 25 -15.50 4.63 -3.96
C ARG A 25 -14.07 5.12 -3.96
N TYR A 26 -13.30 4.66 -2.98
CA TYR A 26 -11.89 4.95 -2.83
C TYR A 26 -11.04 3.77 -3.29
N TRP A 27 -9.89 4.08 -3.85
CA TRP A 27 -8.85 3.10 -4.11
C TRP A 27 -7.48 3.74 -3.95
N ALA A 28 -6.52 2.96 -3.47
CA ALA A 28 -5.16 3.39 -3.28
C ALA A 28 -4.23 2.40 -3.95
N THR A 29 -3.20 2.92 -4.62
CA THR A 29 -2.10 2.09 -5.12
C THR A 29 -0.78 2.55 -4.50
N ARG A 30 0.04 1.61 -4.05
CA ARG A 30 1.37 1.93 -3.53
C ARG A 30 2.25 2.49 -4.65
N ASN A 31 3.01 3.54 -4.36
CA ASN A 31 3.89 4.20 -5.32
C ASN A 31 5.07 3.31 -5.70
N GLU A 32 5.63 2.60 -4.72
CA GLU A 32 6.71 1.65 -4.91
C GLU A 32 6.20 0.22 -4.65
N PRO A 33 6.67 -0.79 -5.39
CA PRO A 33 6.33 -2.17 -5.10
C PRO A 33 6.84 -2.59 -3.72
N PHE A 34 6.19 -3.60 -3.13
CA PHE A 34 6.77 -4.30 -1.99
C PHE A 34 8.04 -5.04 -2.41
N LEU A 35 8.90 -5.37 -1.44
CA LEU A 35 10.13 -6.12 -1.71
C LEU A 35 9.80 -7.46 -2.40
N ASP A 36 10.57 -7.81 -3.43
CA ASP A 36 10.36 -9.05 -4.19
C ASP A 36 10.33 -10.30 -3.32
N ALA A 37 11.15 -10.34 -2.27
CA ALA A 37 11.21 -11.45 -1.33
C ALA A 37 9.99 -11.51 -0.38
N VAL A 38 9.24 -10.40 -0.23
CA VAL A 38 7.95 -10.36 0.47
C VAL A 38 6.85 -10.86 -0.46
N THR A 39 6.85 -10.43 -1.72
CA THR A 39 5.83 -10.84 -2.71
C THR A 39 5.99 -12.29 -3.17
N ARG A 40 7.22 -12.81 -3.24
CA ARG A 40 7.53 -14.20 -3.61
C ARG A 40 7.86 -15.10 -2.41
N GLY A 41 7.75 -14.55 -1.20
CA GLY A 41 8.10 -15.23 0.05
C GLY A 41 7.09 -16.30 0.46
N PRO A 42 7.33 -16.98 1.59
CA PRO A 42 6.53 -18.12 2.05
C PRO A 42 5.18 -17.73 2.68
N LEU A 43 4.66 -16.52 2.42
CA LEU A 43 3.36 -16.12 2.92
C LEU A 43 2.25 -16.77 2.10
N ASP A 44 1.22 -17.28 2.78
CA ASP A 44 0.02 -17.84 2.13
C ASP A 44 -0.72 -16.79 1.29
N ALA A 45 -0.58 -15.50 1.63
CA ALA A 45 -1.09 -14.37 0.85
C ALA A 45 -0.07 -13.21 0.87
N PRO A 46 0.48 -12.80 -0.28
CA PRO A 46 1.32 -11.62 -0.37
C PRO A 46 0.51 -10.33 -0.20
N PRO A 47 1.13 -9.24 0.31
CA PRO A 47 0.43 -7.97 0.47
C PRO A 47 0.02 -7.37 -0.88
N PHE A 48 -1.20 -6.84 -0.94
CA PHE A 48 -1.76 -6.24 -2.14
C PHE A 48 -1.25 -4.81 -2.33
N ARG A 49 -0.77 -4.52 -3.55
CA ARG A 49 -0.27 -3.18 -3.93
C ARG A 49 -1.40 -2.19 -4.22
N THR A 50 -2.59 -2.70 -4.51
CA THR A 50 -3.77 -1.90 -4.82
C THR A 50 -4.90 -2.40 -3.96
N VAL A 51 -5.55 -1.49 -3.26
CA VAL A 51 -6.67 -1.77 -2.35
C VAL A 51 -7.79 -0.77 -2.63
N ASP A 52 -9.02 -1.19 -2.42
CA ASP A 52 -10.21 -0.37 -2.55
C ASP A 52 -11.08 -0.43 -1.29
N ALA A 53 -11.87 0.61 -1.09
CA ALA A 53 -12.80 0.73 0.03
C ALA A 53 -13.93 1.71 -0.29
N ASP A 54 -15.04 1.59 0.42
CA ASP A 54 -16.19 2.50 0.24
C ASP A 54 -15.98 3.84 0.96
N THR A 55 -15.15 3.87 2.00
CA THR A 55 -14.79 5.09 2.74
C THR A 55 -13.27 5.28 2.86
N TYR A 56 -12.83 6.53 3.09
CA TYR A 56 -11.40 6.81 3.31
C TYR A 56 -10.85 6.16 4.58
N GLY A 57 -11.66 6.05 5.65
CA GLY A 57 -11.26 5.38 6.89
C GLY A 57 -10.98 3.90 6.67
N GLU A 58 -11.85 3.22 5.92
CA GLU A 58 -11.64 1.82 5.53
C GLU A 58 -10.43 1.67 4.60
N LEU A 59 -10.21 2.62 3.70
CA LEU A 59 -9.02 2.63 2.83
C LEU A 59 -7.72 2.72 3.65
N LEU A 60 -7.69 3.61 4.65
CA LEU A 60 -6.56 3.76 5.57
C LEU A 60 -6.30 2.46 6.34
N ASP A 61 -7.36 1.85 6.88
CA ASP A 61 -7.25 0.58 7.61
C ASP A 61 -6.71 -0.53 6.72
N GLU A 62 -7.18 -0.62 5.48
CA GLU A 62 -6.72 -1.63 4.53
C GLU A 62 -5.27 -1.39 4.11
N VAL A 63 -4.87 -0.15 3.83
CA VAL A 63 -3.46 0.19 3.59
C VAL A 63 -2.59 -0.22 4.78
N HIS A 64 -2.99 0.10 6.02
CA HIS A 64 -2.25 -0.29 7.21
C HIS A 64 -2.17 -1.82 7.38
N ARG A 65 -3.20 -2.57 6.97
CA ARG A 65 -3.13 -4.05 6.96
C ARG A 65 -2.08 -4.54 5.97
N GLN A 66 -2.06 -4.00 4.75
CA GLN A 66 -1.08 -4.39 3.73
C GLN A 66 0.36 -4.04 4.13
N GLU A 67 0.59 -2.85 4.68
CA GLU A 67 1.92 -2.45 5.17
C GLU A 67 2.36 -3.31 6.36
N ARG A 68 1.48 -3.61 7.32
CA ARG A 68 1.81 -4.52 8.43
C ARG A 68 2.09 -5.94 7.97
N ALA A 69 1.36 -6.44 6.97
CA ALA A 69 1.63 -7.74 6.37
C ALA A 69 3.01 -7.75 5.70
N ALA A 70 3.35 -6.70 4.96
CA ALA A 70 4.67 -6.55 4.34
C ALA A 70 5.81 -6.43 5.36
N GLU A 71 5.60 -5.72 6.47
CA GLU A 71 6.59 -5.61 7.54
C GLU A 71 6.83 -6.96 8.24
N GLN A 72 5.76 -7.67 8.57
CA GLN A 72 5.85 -9.01 9.15
C GLN A 72 6.54 -9.98 8.20
N ALA A 73 6.22 -9.91 6.90
CA ALA A 73 6.91 -10.69 5.87
C ALA A 73 8.41 -10.38 5.86
N THR A 74 8.77 -9.09 5.87
CA THR A 74 10.16 -8.63 5.84
C THR A 74 10.95 -9.17 7.03
N ARG A 75 10.34 -9.21 8.22
CA ARG A 75 10.96 -9.79 9.43
C ARG A 75 11.13 -11.31 9.34
N LYS A 76 10.23 -12.00 8.63
CA LYS A 76 10.25 -13.46 8.45
C LYS A 76 11.19 -13.91 7.35
N ILE A 77 11.54 -13.04 6.40
CA ILE A 77 12.56 -13.34 5.39
C ILE A 77 13.89 -13.54 6.15
N PRO A 78 14.44 -14.77 6.17
CA PRO A 78 15.77 -14.98 6.71
C PRO A 78 16.69 -14.04 5.95
N ARG A 79 17.58 -13.33 6.65
CA ARG A 79 18.63 -12.55 5.99
C ARG A 79 19.42 -13.53 5.12
N GLN A 80 19.07 -13.66 3.84
CA GLN A 80 19.75 -14.57 2.94
C GLN A 80 21.21 -14.15 2.96
N ALA A 81 22.02 -15.08 3.43
CA ALA A 81 23.41 -14.90 3.78
C ALA A 81 24.16 -14.16 2.68
N GLY A 82 24.94 -13.15 3.09
CA GLY A 82 26.18 -12.84 2.40
C GLY A 82 27.11 -14.05 2.52
N ARG A 83 26.86 -15.08 1.70
CA ARG A 83 27.85 -16.10 1.38
C ARG A 83 28.46 -15.67 0.06
N VAL A 84 29.40 -14.74 0.15
CA VAL A 84 30.36 -14.50 -0.93
C VAL A 84 31.40 -15.62 -0.77
N THR A 85 31.23 -16.68 -1.54
CA THR A 85 32.28 -17.68 -1.77
C THR A 85 32.60 -17.64 -3.25
N SER A 86 33.72 -17.00 -3.57
CA SER A 86 34.72 -17.42 -4.56
C SER A 86 35.83 -16.37 -4.61
#